data_AF-A0A2E3FCB0-F1
#
_entry.id   AF-A0A2E3FCB0-F1
#
_cell.length_a   1.000
_cell.length_b   1.000
_cell.length_c   1.000
_cell.angle_alpha   90.00
_cell.angle_beta   90.00
_cell.angle_gamma   90.00
#
_symmetry.space_group_name_H-M   'P 1'
#
loop_
_entity.id
_entity.type
_entity.pdbx_description
1 polymer ?
#
loop_
_entity_poly.entity_id
_entity_poly.type
_entity_poly.pdbx_seq_one_letter_code
_entity_poly.pdbx_strand_id
1 'polypeptide(L)'
;MNNHRNGALPRTLDRHGNRKRGEDALAAELTAILCGVIGRNKRKVAAGGFRVNFDRFVAHVDDDPALARRVLTAAKFTPSTEGDWIYRRGCWELEDVFDLDTLVDVVDFHRPV
;
A
#
# COMPACT_ATOMS: atom_id res chain seq x y z
N MET A 1 -29.52 -25.02 -14.21
CA MET A 1 -28.12 -25.08 -14.68
C MET A 1 -27.55 -23.68 -14.56
N ASN A 2 -26.87 -23.38 -13.46
CA ASN A 2 -26.35 -22.03 -13.16
C ASN A 2 -24.96 -21.89 -13.78
N ASN A 3 -24.86 -21.07 -14.82
CA ASN A 3 -23.63 -20.76 -15.51
C ASN A 3 -22.93 -19.61 -14.76
N HIS A 4 -21.98 -19.94 -13.88
CA HIS A 4 -21.11 -18.94 -13.26
C HIS A 4 -20.17 -18.39 -14.33
N ARG A 5 -20.48 -17.18 -14.83
CA ARG A 5 -19.53 -16.36 -15.59
C ARG A 5 -18.38 -16.00 -14.66
N ASN A 6 -17.27 -16.73 -14.78
CA ASN A 6 -15.98 -16.30 -14.27
C ASN A 6 -15.66 -14.94 -14.90
N GLY A 7 -15.82 -13.87 -14.13
CA GLY A 7 -15.42 -12.53 -14.51
C GLY A 7 -13.92 -12.48 -14.72
N ALA A 8 -13.49 -12.63 -15.96
CA ALA A 8 -12.11 -12.39 -16.34
C ALA A 8 -11.81 -10.92 -16.05
N LEU A 9 -10.92 -10.68 -15.07
CA LEU A 9 -10.37 -9.36 -14.84
C LEU A 9 -9.78 -8.84 -16.16
N PRO A 10 -10.03 -7.57 -16.54
CA PRO A 10 -9.52 -7.01 -17.78
C PRO A 10 -7.99 -7.15 -17.81
N ARG A 11 -7.47 -7.81 -18.85
CA ARG A 11 -6.04 -7.92 -19.12
C ARG A 11 -5.55 -6.58 -19.65
N THR A 12 -4.99 -5.74 -18.78
CA THR A 12 -4.25 -4.55 -19.22
C THR A 12 -2.90 -5.02 -19.77
N LEU A 13 -2.80 -5.09 -21.08
CA LEU A 13 -1.53 -5.25 -21.78
C LEU A 13 -0.98 -3.86 -22.11
N ASP A 14 0.33 -3.68 -22.03
CA ASP A 14 0.98 -2.48 -22.55
C ASP A 14 1.07 -2.50 -24.09
N ARG A 15 1.63 -1.44 -24.69
CA ARG A 15 1.88 -1.33 -26.15
C ARG A 15 2.74 -2.47 -26.72
N HIS A 16 3.49 -3.17 -25.86
CA HIS A 16 4.45 -4.20 -26.21
C HIS A 16 3.92 -5.61 -25.96
N GLY A 17 2.67 -5.75 -25.50
CA GLY A 17 2.05 -7.05 -25.24
C GLY A 17 2.44 -7.68 -23.90
N ASN A 18 3.12 -6.94 -23.02
CA ASN A 18 3.43 -7.40 -21.67
C ASN A 18 2.21 -7.27 -20.77
N ARG A 19 2.07 -8.16 -19.79
CA ARG A 19 1.06 -8.00 -18.73
C ARG A 19 1.44 -6.79 -17.88
N LYS A 20 0.78 -5.65 -18.12
CA LYS A 20 0.73 -4.57 -17.14
C LYS A 20 -0.18 -5.08 -16.03
N ARG A 21 0.37 -5.67 -14.95
CA ARG A 21 -0.39 -5.71 -13.70
C ARG A 21 -0.72 -4.25 -13.41
N GLY A 22 -1.99 -3.89 -13.57
CA GLY A 22 -2.39 -2.49 -13.59
C GLY A 22 -1.93 -1.81 -12.31
N GLU A 23 -1.70 -0.50 -12.37
CA GLU A 23 -1.43 0.35 -11.19
C GLU A 23 -2.37 0.06 -10.01
N ASP A 24 -3.60 -0.35 -10.31
CA ASP A 24 -4.60 -0.74 -9.32
C ASP A 24 -4.24 -2.03 -8.56
N ALA A 25 -3.60 -3.00 -9.22
CA ALA A 25 -3.14 -4.24 -8.60
C ALA A 25 -1.96 -3.99 -7.67
N LEU A 26 -0.99 -3.16 -8.08
CA LEU A 26 0.12 -2.73 -7.22
C LEU A 26 -0.41 -2.00 -5.99
N ALA A 27 -1.26 -0.99 -6.18
CA ALA A 27 -1.86 -0.25 -5.08
C ALA A 27 -2.66 -1.17 -4.14
N ALA A 28 -3.41 -2.13 -4.67
CA ALA A 28 -4.16 -3.09 -3.86
C ALA A 28 -3.26 -4.02 -3.04
N GLU A 29 -2.14 -4.48 -3.61
CA GLU A 29 -1.19 -5.36 -2.94
C GLU A 29 -0.44 -4.64 -1.82
N LEU A 30 0.10 -3.43 -2.09
CA LEU A 30 0.72 -2.57 -1.08
C LEU A 30 -0.28 -2.24 0.06
N THR A 31 -1.53 -1.94 -0.30
CA THR A 31 -2.61 -1.70 0.69
C THR A 31 -2.87 -2.93 1.54
N ALA A 32 -2.93 -4.12 0.94
CA ALA A 32 -3.18 -5.37 1.64
C ALA A 32 -2.05 -5.69 2.63
N ILE A 33 -0.80 -5.42 2.25
CA ILE A 33 0.37 -5.56 3.13
C ILE A 33 0.24 -4.66 4.35
N LEU A 34 -0.03 -3.36 4.16
CA LEU A 34 -0.23 -2.41 5.26
C LEU A 34 -1.39 -2.83 6.17
N CYS A 35 -2.54 -3.18 5.60
CA CYS A 35 -3.68 -3.68 6.37
C CYS A 35 -3.33 -4.95 7.16
N GLY A 36 -2.51 -5.83 6.58
CA GLY A 36 -1.99 -7.02 7.25
C GLY A 36 -1.09 -6.68 8.44
N VAL A 37 -0.17 -5.74 8.28
CA VAL A 37 0.68 -5.21 9.36
C VAL A 37 -0.17 -4.65 10.49
N ILE A 38 -1.14 -3.78 10.17
CA ILE A 38 -2.06 -3.18 11.15
C ILE A 38 -2.85 -4.28 11.88
N GLY A 39 -3.41 -5.24 11.13
CA GLY A 39 -4.23 -6.33 11.67
C GLY A 39 -3.45 -7.28 12.59
N ARG A 40 -2.15 -7.49 12.33
CA ARG A 40 -1.26 -8.30 13.19
C ARG A 40 -0.87 -7.57 14.47
N ASN A 41 -0.78 -6.24 14.46
CA ASN A 41 -0.32 -5.44 15.59
C ASN A 41 -1.45 -4.88 16.47
N LYS A 42 -2.44 -5.72 16.82
CA LYS A 42 -3.68 -5.31 17.53
C LYS A 42 -3.45 -4.52 18.83
N ARG A 43 -2.42 -4.87 19.61
CA ARG A 43 -2.10 -4.18 20.87
C ARG A 43 -1.67 -2.72 20.64
N LYS A 44 -0.76 -2.48 19.71
CA LYS A 44 -0.30 -1.12 19.36
C LYS A 44 -1.43 -0.31 18.71
N VAL A 45 -2.26 -0.95 17.88
CA VAL A 45 -3.46 -0.32 17.31
C VAL A 45 -4.42 0.14 18.39
N ALA A 46 -4.72 -0.71 19.38
CA ALA A 46 -5.60 -0.33 20.49
C ALA A 46 -5.01 0.78 21.38
N ALA A 47 -3.68 0.77 21.55
CA ALA A 47 -2.98 1.77 22.36
C ALA A 47 -2.81 3.14 21.68
N GLY A 48 -2.94 3.23 20.35
CA GLY A 48 -2.77 4.51 19.66
C GLY A 48 -2.60 4.46 18.14
N GLY A 49 -2.32 3.30 17.55
CA GLY A 49 -2.10 3.19 16.10
C GLY A 49 -0.75 3.74 15.64
N PHE A 50 -0.62 4.00 14.35
CA PHE A 50 0.67 4.21 13.69
C PHE A 50 0.75 5.55 13.00
N ARG A 51 1.96 6.10 12.89
CA ARG A 51 2.27 7.20 11.99
C ARG A 51 3.41 6.78 11.05
N VAL A 52 3.51 7.47 9.93
CA VAL A 52 4.60 7.30 8.96
C VAL A 52 4.84 8.64 8.28
N ASN A 53 6.11 9.03 8.13
CA ASN A 53 6.45 10.22 7.37
C ASN A 53 6.13 10.02 5.88
N PHE A 54 5.42 10.97 5.26
CA PHE A 54 4.95 10.80 3.88
C PHE A 54 6.10 10.69 2.88
N ASP A 55 7.08 11.60 2.94
CA ASP A 55 8.19 11.64 1.99
C ASP A 55 9.05 10.39 2.10
N ARG A 56 9.26 9.91 3.33
CA ARG A 56 9.93 8.63 3.55
C ARG A 56 9.14 7.47 2.96
N PHE A 57 7.82 7.43 3.14
CA PHE A 57 6.99 6.39 2.54
C PHE A 57 7.07 6.42 1.00
N VAL A 58 7.03 7.61 0.39
CA VAL A 58 7.15 7.83 -1.06
C VAL A 58 8.44 7.23 -1.61
N ALA A 59 9.56 7.40 -0.91
CA ALA A 59 10.85 6.84 -1.32
C ALA A 59 10.86 5.30 -1.41
N HIS A 60 9.95 4.60 -0.71
CA HIS A 60 9.82 3.14 -0.75
C HIS A 60 8.72 2.67 -1.70
N VAL A 61 8.05 3.60 -2.40
CA VAL A 61 7.02 3.30 -3.41
C VAL A 61 7.32 3.97 -4.75
N ASP A 62 8.54 3.76 -5.26
CA ASP A 62 9.00 4.23 -6.58
C ASP A 62 9.01 5.76 -6.74
N ASP A 63 9.27 6.49 -5.66
CA ASP A 63 9.20 7.95 -5.63
C ASP A 63 7.88 8.50 -6.22
N ASP A 64 6.76 7.77 -6.04
CA ASP A 64 5.44 8.09 -6.59
C ASP A 64 4.47 8.58 -5.48
N PRO A 65 4.31 9.91 -5.30
CA PRO A 65 3.38 10.48 -4.32
C PRO A 65 1.92 10.13 -4.58
N ALA A 66 1.53 9.89 -5.83
CA ALA A 66 0.14 9.57 -6.16
C ALA A 66 -0.19 8.13 -5.72
N LEU A 67 0.71 7.18 -5.99
CA LEU A 67 0.61 5.82 -5.50
C LEU A 67 0.63 5.78 -3.96
N ALA A 68 1.58 6.48 -3.34
CA ALA A 68 1.68 6.58 -1.87
C ALA A 68 0.36 7.04 -1.23
N ARG A 69 -0.23 8.13 -1.73
CA ARG A 69 -1.52 8.64 -1.23
C ARG A 69 -2.64 7.62 -1.37
N ARG A 70 -2.71 6.94 -2.52
CA ARG A 70 -3.74 5.92 -2.77
C ARG A 70 -3.61 4.77 -1.78
N VAL A 71 -2.40 4.25 -1.59
CA VAL A 71 -2.11 3.13 -0.70
C VAL A 71 -2.43 3.50 0.75
N LEU A 72 -1.91 4.63 1.25
CA LEU A 72 -2.14 5.07 2.62
C LEU A 72 -3.61 5.37 2.90
N THR A 73 -4.31 6.05 1.98
CA THR A 73 -5.76 6.32 2.10
C THR A 73 -6.57 5.02 2.12
N ALA A 74 -6.24 4.07 1.25
CA ALA A 74 -6.92 2.77 1.20
C ALA A 74 -6.69 1.96 2.48
N ALA A 75 -5.49 2.08 3.07
CA ALA A 75 -5.12 1.51 4.37
C ALA A 75 -5.67 2.31 5.58
N LYS A 76 -6.51 3.34 5.34
CA LYS A 76 -7.17 4.18 6.35
C LYS A 76 -6.23 5.08 7.17
N PHE A 77 -5.06 5.41 6.63
CA PHE A 77 -4.28 6.52 7.13
C PHE A 77 -4.87 7.85 6.65
N THR A 78 -4.69 8.90 7.45
CA THR A 78 -5.09 10.27 7.12
C THR A 78 -3.88 11.20 7.21
N PRO A 79 -3.73 12.17 6.30
CA PRO A 79 -2.64 13.13 6.38
C PRO A 79 -2.74 13.99 7.64
N SER A 80 -1.58 14.25 8.25
CA SER A 80 -1.36 15.21 9.35
C SER A 80 -0.91 16.55 8.79
N THR A 81 -1.00 17.60 9.62
CA THR A 81 -0.44 18.93 9.30
C THR A 81 1.09 18.95 9.31
N GLU A 82 1.74 17.95 9.90
CA GLU A 82 3.20 17.88 10.09
C GLU A 82 3.93 17.08 8.98
N GLY A 83 3.22 16.67 7.93
CA GLY A 83 3.79 15.85 6.85
C GLY A 83 3.76 14.34 7.10
N ASP A 84 3.30 13.92 8.28
CA ASP A 84 3.05 12.51 8.60
C ASP A 84 1.68 12.05 8.08
N TRP A 85 1.53 10.75 7.88
CA TRP A 85 0.25 10.07 7.70
C TRP A 85 -0.04 9.23 8.93
N ILE A 86 -1.26 9.36 9.45
CA ILE A 86 -1.64 8.80 10.74
C ILE A 86 -2.77 7.80 10.59
N TYR A 87 -2.61 6.64 11.20
CA TYR A 87 -3.66 5.68 11.49
C TYR A 87 -4.05 5.77 12.97
N ARG A 88 -5.32 6.06 13.24
CA ARG A 88 -5.87 6.32 14.59
C ARG A 88 -5.25 7.58 15.23
N ARG A 89 -4.43 7.44 16.28
CA ARG A 89 -3.80 8.55 17.02
C ARG A 89 -2.32 8.73 16.69
N GLY A 90 -1.73 7.81 15.92
CA GLY A 90 -0.34 7.96 15.46
C GLY A 90 0.72 7.85 16.54
N CYS A 91 0.49 7.09 17.61
CA CYS A 91 1.39 7.07 18.77
C CYS A 91 2.70 6.31 18.54
N TRP A 92 2.80 5.51 17.48
CA TRP A 92 3.95 4.64 17.18
C TRP A 92 4.41 4.85 15.75
N GLU A 93 5.70 4.75 15.46
CA GLU A 93 6.16 4.70 14.08
C GLU A 93 5.72 3.38 13.44
N LEU A 94 5.30 3.43 12.18
CA LEU A 94 4.99 2.23 11.41
C LEU A 94 6.25 1.34 11.29
N GLU A 95 7.41 1.97 11.17
CA GLU A 95 8.71 1.31 11.03
C GLU A 95 9.13 0.50 12.26
N ASP A 96 8.55 0.80 13.44
CA ASP A 96 8.77 0.00 14.65
C ASP A 96 8.17 -1.42 14.55
N VAL A 97 7.34 -1.69 13.54
CA VAL A 97 6.66 -2.98 13.36
C VAL A 97 6.68 -3.51 11.93
N PHE A 98 7.21 -2.73 10.99
CA PHE A 98 7.18 -3.07 9.58
C PHE A 98 8.36 -2.44 8.86
N ASP A 99 9.13 -3.27 8.17
CA ASP A 99 10.22 -2.83 7.33
C ASP A 99 9.69 -2.31 5.99
N LEU A 100 9.84 -1.00 5.74
CA LEU A 100 9.35 -0.37 4.52
C LEU A 100 10.09 -0.86 3.27
N ASP A 101 11.30 -1.40 3.39
CA ASP A 101 12.04 -1.99 2.26
C ASP A 101 11.30 -3.17 1.64
N THR A 102 10.42 -3.84 2.41
CA THR A 102 9.54 -4.90 1.87
C THR A 102 8.57 -4.36 0.79
N LEU A 103 8.26 -3.06 0.79
CA LEU A 103 7.43 -2.45 -0.25
C LEU A 103 8.18 -2.30 -1.58
N VAL A 104 9.50 -2.10 -1.53
CA VAL A 104 10.36 -1.98 -2.71
C VAL A 104 10.33 -3.27 -3.52
N ASP A 105 10.48 -4.44 -2.86
CA ASP A 105 10.39 -5.75 -3.52
C ASP A 105 9.06 -5.95 -4.27
N VAL A 106 7.95 -5.46 -3.70
CA VAL A 106 6.64 -5.54 -4.32
C VAL A 106 6.53 -4.57 -5.50
N VAL A 107 7.04 -3.36 -5.34
CA VAL A 107 7.10 -2.38 -6.43
C VAL A 107 7.89 -2.95 -7.60
N ASP A 108 9.11 -3.46 -7.37
CA ASP A 108 9.99 -4.05 -8.38
C ASP A 108 9.32 -5.23 -9.10
N PHE A 109 8.53 -6.04 -8.37
CA PHE A 109 7.77 -7.13 -8.97
C PHE A 109 6.68 -6.64 -9.94
N HIS A 110 6.01 -5.52 -9.67
CA HIS A 110 4.95 -4.97 -10.54
C HIS A 110 5.45 -3.98 -11.59
N ARG A 111 6.55 -3.28 -11.31
CA ARG A 111 7.24 -2.30 -12.18
C ARG A 111 8.70 -2.76 -12.41
N PRO A 112 8.92 -3.90 -13.08
CA PRO A 112 10.28 -4.35 -13.37
C PRO A 112 10.98 -3.33 -14.28
N VAL A 113 12.17 -2.90 -13.85
CA VAL A 113 13.07 -2.00 -14.58
C VAL A 113 13.78 -2.69 -15.74
#